data_AF-A0A7R9Y3Z4-F1
#
_entry.id   AF-A0A7R9Y3Z4-F1
#
_cell.length_a   1.000
_cell.length_b   1.000
_cell.length_c   1.000
_cell.angle_alpha   90.00
_cell.angle_beta   90.00
_cell.angle_gamma   90.00
#
_symmetry.space_group_name_H-M   'P 1'
#
loop_
_entity.id
_entity.type
_entity.pdbx_description
1 polymer ?
#
loop_
_entity_poly.entity_id
_entity_poly.type
_entity_poly.pdbx_seq_one_letter_code
_entity_poly.pdbx_strand_id
1 'polypeptide(L)'
;AAPAAPVPAVTYRAACAQARRALLGALGGSAPAQGVRLTVELPLPAPGRALTECVRPADDALFPGGMRQRFRDSLRPMVDEMLDGMPGAPRFVGCLEDAADGIGVWSCEDYTVVTYVGDQTFAPFRALMNGQYGERPTRANHAIILVNPYWSEAANVGQPWQFELREDARRLMAPSTDWRGGYAPRPGR
;
A
#
# COMPACT_ATOMS: atom_id res chain seq x y z
N ALA A 1 -24.56 14.26 15.10
CA ALA A 1 -24.94 13.06 14.33
C ALA A 1 -23.68 12.23 14.10
N ALA A 2 -23.68 10.93 14.45
CA ALA A 2 -22.58 10.06 14.08
C ALA A 2 -22.50 9.99 12.54
N PRO A 3 -21.32 10.00 11.93
CA PRO A 3 -21.21 9.84 10.48
C PRO A 3 -21.86 8.52 10.06
N ALA A 4 -22.68 8.57 9.02
CA ALA A 4 -23.30 7.37 8.44
C ALA A 4 -22.21 6.33 8.13
N ALA A 5 -22.48 5.06 8.44
CA ALA A 5 -21.56 3.97 8.13
C ALA A 5 -21.25 4.00 6.61
N PRO A 6 -19.97 3.88 6.21
CA PRO A 6 -19.62 3.94 4.80
C PRO A 6 -20.32 2.81 4.03
N VAL A 7 -21.05 3.18 2.98
CA VAL A 7 -21.67 2.22 2.05
C VAL A 7 -20.56 1.37 1.42
N PRO A 8 -20.65 0.03 1.44
CA PRO A 8 -19.65 -0.83 0.81
C PRO A 8 -19.45 -0.44 -0.65
N ALA A 9 -18.20 -0.35 -1.09
CA ALA A 9 -17.92 -0.11 -2.51
C ALA A 9 -18.36 -1.33 -3.32
N VAL A 10 -19.28 -1.13 -4.27
CA VAL A 10 -19.77 -2.17 -5.20
C VAL A 10 -19.09 -2.10 -6.57
N THR A 11 -18.26 -1.08 -6.80
CA THR A 11 -17.44 -0.92 -8.01
C THR A 11 -16.01 -0.52 -7.68
N TYR A 12 -15.10 -0.81 -8.61
CA TYR A 12 -13.68 -0.46 -8.54
C TYR A 12 -13.49 1.05 -8.34
N ARG A 13 -14.14 1.86 -9.19
CA ARG A 13 -14.09 3.33 -9.08
C ARG A 13 -14.63 3.82 -7.75
N ALA A 14 -15.68 3.20 -7.21
CA ALA A 14 -16.20 3.56 -5.89
C ALA A 14 -15.21 3.24 -4.78
N ALA A 15 -14.51 2.09 -4.85
CA ALA A 15 -13.48 1.72 -3.88
C ALA A 15 -12.30 2.70 -3.91
N CYS A 16 -11.78 3.03 -5.10
CA CYS A 16 -10.71 4.03 -5.25
C CYS A 16 -11.16 5.41 -4.74
N ALA A 17 -12.38 5.85 -5.06
CA ALA A 17 -12.90 7.13 -4.57
C ALA A 17 -13.14 7.16 -3.05
N GLN A 18 -13.50 6.02 -2.44
CA GLN A 18 -13.59 5.89 -0.97
C GLN A 18 -12.21 5.92 -0.33
N ALA A 19 -11.26 5.15 -0.85
CA ALA A 19 -9.88 5.13 -0.39
C ALA A 19 -9.24 6.52 -0.48
N ARG A 20 -9.41 7.21 -1.61
CA ARG A 20 -8.97 8.60 -1.80
C ARG A 20 -9.53 9.54 -0.73
N ARG A 21 -10.84 9.51 -0.48
CA ARG A 21 -11.46 10.37 0.55
C ARG A 21 -10.92 10.08 1.95
N ALA A 22 -10.68 8.80 2.26
CA ALA A 22 -10.13 8.42 3.55
C ALA A 22 -8.66 8.88 3.69
N LEU A 23 -7.86 8.76 2.63
CA LEU A 23 -6.50 9.29 2.58
C LEU A 23 -6.47 10.81 2.73
N LEU A 24 -7.33 11.54 2.02
CA LEU A 24 -7.44 13.00 2.16
C LEU A 24 -7.80 13.41 3.60
N GLY A 25 -8.73 12.69 4.24
CA GLY A 25 -9.07 12.93 5.64
C GLY A 25 -7.90 12.63 6.59
N ALA A 26 -7.15 11.57 6.34
CA ALA A 26 -6.00 11.17 7.14
C ALA A 26 -4.79 12.10 6.97
N LEU A 27 -4.58 12.64 5.77
CA LEU A 27 -3.50 13.58 5.45
C LEU A 27 -3.85 15.04 5.79
N GLY A 28 -5.14 15.41 5.79
CA GLY A 28 -5.64 16.77 5.99
C GLY A 28 -6.14 17.11 7.40
N GLY A 29 -6.11 16.18 8.36
CA GLY A 29 -6.36 16.47 9.78
C GLY A 29 -5.28 17.39 10.37
N SER A 30 -5.63 18.23 11.36
CA SER A 30 -4.99 19.46 11.87
C SER A 30 -3.50 19.48 12.28
N ALA A 31 -2.62 18.72 11.64
CA ALA A 31 -1.17 18.89 11.72
C ALA A 31 -0.56 18.55 10.34
N PRO A 32 0.48 19.30 9.88
CA PRO A 32 1.15 19.01 8.60
C PRO A 32 1.55 17.54 8.59
N ALA A 33 1.16 16.76 7.57
CA ALA A 33 1.36 15.31 7.42
C ALA A 33 2.51 14.78 8.30
N GLN A 34 2.25 14.46 9.57
CA GLN A 34 3.30 14.29 10.59
C GLN A 34 3.94 12.90 10.48
N GLY A 35 4.51 12.56 9.31
CA GLY A 35 5.12 11.26 9.12
C GLY A 35 4.13 10.10 9.27
N VAL A 36 2.85 10.37 9.00
CA VAL A 36 1.77 9.40 9.24
C VAL A 36 2.00 8.17 8.37
N ARG A 37 1.82 7.00 8.97
CA ARG A 37 1.95 5.71 8.31
C ARG A 37 0.56 5.13 8.08
N LEU A 38 0.17 5.00 6.82
CA LEU A 38 -1.18 4.58 6.42
C LEU A 38 -1.14 3.25 5.67
N THR A 39 -2.14 2.41 5.93
CA THR A 39 -2.38 1.20 5.13
C THR A 39 -3.70 1.34 4.37
N VAL A 40 -3.72 0.89 3.12
CA VAL A 40 -4.90 0.89 2.26
C VAL A 40 -5.04 -0.48 1.64
N GLU A 41 -6.19 -1.12 1.85
CA GLU A 41 -6.56 -2.33 1.15
C GLU A 41 -7.48 -1.98 -0.01
N LEU A 42 -7.06 -2.25 -1.23
CA LEU A 42 -7.87 -2.08 -2.44
C LEU A 42 -8.36 -3.44 -2.95
N PRO A 43 -9.62 -3.52 -3.42
CA PRO A 43 -10.20 -4.74 -3.95
C PRO A 43 -9.55 -5.14 -5.27
N LEU A 44 -8.58 -6.05 -5.26
CA LEU A 44 -7.90 -6.49 -6.49
C LEU A 44 -8.80 -7.46 -7.27
N PRO A 45 -9.28 -7.09 -8.48
CA PRO A 45 -10.04 -8.00 -9.31
C PRO A 45 -9.09 -8.98 -9.99
N ALA A 46 -9.39 -10.29 -9.95
CA ALA A 46 -8.77 -11.24 -10.87
C ALA A 46 -9.33 -11.07 -12.29
N PRO A 47 -8.58 -11.42 -13.35
CA PRO A 47 -9.07 -11.39 -14.72
C PRO A 47 -10.37 -12.19 -14.85
N GLY A 48 -11.41 -11.57 -15.41
CA GLY A 48 -12.71 -12.21 -15.62
C GLY A 48 -13.58 -12.40 -14.38
N ARG A 49 -13.20 -11.85 -13.21
CA ARG A 49 -13.99 -11.92 -11.97
C ARG A 49 -14.65 -10.60 -11.60
N ALA A 50 -15.77 -10.70 -10.88
CA ALA A 50 -16.47 -9.52 -10.35
C ALA A 50 -15.72 -8.94 -9.15
N LEU A 51 -15.88 -7.64 -8.90
CA LEU A 51 -15.28 -6.98 -7.73
C LEU A 51 -15.86 -7.45 -6.39
N THR A 52 -17.01 -8.10 -6.37
CA THR A 52 -17.52 -8.77 -5.16
C THR A 52 -16.73 -10.05 -4.83
N GLU A 53 -15.97 -10.56 -5.80
CA GLU A 53 -15.13 -11.76 -5.69
C GLU A 53 -13.66 -11.37 -5.42
N CYS A 54 -13.47 -10.26 -4.70
CA CYS A 54 -12.17 -9.70 -4.35
C CYS A 54 -11.18 -10.78 -3.94
N VAL A 55 -10.00 -10.68 -4.53
CA VAL A 55 -8.93 -11.62 -4.35
C VAL A 55 -7.96 -11.03 -3.33
N ARG A 56 -7.54 -11.83 -2.34
CA ARG A 56 -6.55 -11.36 -1.36
C ARG A 56 -5.20 -11.18 -2.05
N PRO A 57 -4.30 -10.33 -1.50
CA PRO A 57 -2.90 -10.30 -1.91
C PRO A 57 -2.23 -11.68 -2.03
N ALA A 58 -2.70 -12.71 -1.32
CA ALA A 58 -2.09 -14.05 -1.33
C ALA A 58 -2.53 -14.99 -2.48
N ASP A 59 -3.50 -14.63 -3.32
CA ASP A 59 -4.04 -15.54 -4.35
C ASP A 59 -3.38 -15.35 -5.73
N ASP A 60 -2.05 -15.31 -5.76
CA ASP A 60 -1.25 -15.07 -6.99
C ASP A 60 -1.52 -16.09 -8.10
N ALA A 61 -1.99 -17.29 -7.74
CA ALA A 61 -2.38 -18.36 -8.66
C ALA A 61 -3.51 -17.98 -9.62
N LEU A 62 -4.27 -16.91 -9.35
CA LEU A 62 -5.34 -16.42 -10.23
C LEU A 62 -4.82 -15.54 -11.38
N PHE A 63 -3.53 -15.22 -11.40
CA PHE A 63 -2.89 -14.42 -12.46
C PHE A 63 -1.89 -15.29 -13.23
N PRO A 64 -2.20 -15.74 -14.46
CA PRO A 64 -1.35 -16.68 -15.20
C PRO A 64 0.05 -16.11 -15.53
N GLY A 65 0.19 -14.79 -15.57
CA GLY A 65 1.47 -14.08 -15.68
C GLY A 65 2.08 -13.63 -14.33
N GLY A 66 1.59 -14.19 -13.23
CA GLY A 66 2.08 -13.94 -11.86
C GLY A 66 1.95 -12.49 -11.40
N MET A 67 2.80 -12.11 -10.43
CA MET A 67 2.81 -10.79 -9.80
C MET A 67 3.06 -9.64 -10.79
N ARG A 68 3.88 -9.85 -11.83
CA ARG A 68 4.07 -8.91 -12.95
C ARG A 68 2.77 -8.50 -13.61
N GLN A 69 2.01 -9.51 -14.06
CA GLN A 69 0.76 -9.27 -14.75
C GLN A 69 -0.24 -8.60 -13.82
N ARG A 70 -0.34 -9.10 -12.59
CA ARG A 70 -1.20 -8.54 -11.56
C ARG A 70 -0.92 -7.07 -11.27
N PHE A 71 0.36 -6.71 -11.12
CA PHE A 71 0.76 -5.33 -10.89
C PHE A 71 0.39 -4.45 -12.07
N ARG A 72 0.78 -4.84 -13.29
CA ARG A 72 0.59 -4.04 -14.51
C ARG A 72 -0.89 -3.89 -14.88
N ASP A 73 -1.65 -4.99 -14.88
CA ASP A 73 -3.00 -5.05 -15.43
C ASP A 73 -4.07 -4.69 -14.40
N SER A 74 -3.75 -4.81 -13.12
CA SER A 74 -4.72 -4.56 -12.03
C SER A 74 -4.21 -3.50 -11.08
N LEU A 75 -3.16 -3.76 -10.30
CA LEU A 75 -2.85 -2.89 -9.16
C LEU A 75 -2.45 -1.47 -9.56
N ARG A 76 -1.55 -1.31 -10.54
CA ARG A 76 -1.07 0.01 -10.94
C ARG A 76 -2.21 0.93 -11.40
N PRO A 77 -3.09 0.52 -12.35
CA PRO A 77 -4.28 1.29 -12.70
C PRO A 77 -5.14 1.64 -11.47
N MET A 78 -5.28 0.71 -10.51
CA MET A 78 -6.04 0.96 -9.29
C MET A 78 -5.44 2.05 -8.41
N VAL A 79 -4.13 2.01 -8.21
CA VAL A 79 -3.42 3.02 -7.45
C VAL A 79 -3.46 4.36 -8.18
N ASP A 80 -3.28 4.38 -9.51
CA ASP A 80 -3.38 5.59 -10.33
C ASP A 80 -4.77 6.25 -10.19
N GLU A 81 -5.88 5.49 -10.31
CA GLU A 81 -7.25 6.01 -10.11
C GLU A 81 -7.49 6.48 -8.67
N MET A 82 -6.93 5.79 -7.67
CA MET A 82 -7.03 6.20 -6.26
C MET A 82 -6.30 7.52 -6.01
N LEU A 83 -5.14 7.71 -6.64
CA LEU A 83 -4.31 8.90 -6.46
C LEU A 83 -4.73 10.08 -7.34
N ASP A 84 -5.55 9.84 -8.36
CA ASP A 84 -6.12 10.90 -9.18
C ASP A 84 -6.88 11.92 -8.31
N GLY A 85 -6.54 13.21 -8.42
CA GLY A 85 -7.10 14.28 -7.59
C GLY A 85 -6.55 14.38 -6.16
N MET A 86 -5.54 13.59 -5.78
CA MET A 86 -4.78 13.84 -4.55
C MET A 86 -3.84 15.06 -4.70
N PRO A 87 -3.58 15.83 -3.63
CA PRO A 87 -2.68 16.98 -3.67
C PRO A 87 -1.24 16.57 -4.04
N GLY A 88 -0.53 17.48 -4.71
CA GLY A 88 0.87 17.28 -5.11
C GLY A 88 1.09 16.36 -6.31
N ALA A 89 0.02 15.87 -6.95
CA ALA A 89 0.03 15.08 -8.19
C ALA A 89 1.05 13.91 -8.15
N PRO A 90 0.80 12.87 -7.33
CA PRO A 90 1.71 11.73 -7.20
C PRO A 90 2.04 11.11 -8.54
N ARG A 91 3.32 10.78 -8.75
CA ARG A 91 3.78 10.16 -10.00
C ARG A 91 4.38 8.81 -9.72
N PHE A 92 4.01 7.83 -10.54
CA PHE A 92 4.68 6.54 -10.55
C PHE A 92 6.15 6.73 -10.93
N VAL A 93 7.07 6.29 -10.08
CA VAL A 93 8.53 6.45 -10.28
C VAL A 93 9.23 5.13 -10.64
N GLY A 94 8.55 4.00 -10.49
CA GLY A 94 9.09 2.68 -10.83
C GLY A 94 8.81 1.63 -9.77
N CYS A 95 9.49 0.50 -9.90
CA CYS A 95 9.48 -0.59 -8.94
C CYS A 95 10.84 -0.65 -8.22
N LEU A 96 10.85 -1.02 -6.93
CA LEU A 96 12.10 -1.10 -6.14
C LEU A 96 12.94 -2.35 -6.42
N GLU A 97 12.35 -3.38 -7.03
CA GLU A 97 13.07 -4.56 -7.56
C GLU A 97 12.69 -4.78 -9.03
N ASP A 98 13.35 -5.76 -9.67
CA ASP A 98 12.96 -6.25 -10.99
C ASP A 98 11.44 -6.47 -11.00
N ALA A 99 10.77 -6.08 -12.08
CA ALA A 99 9.31 -6.00 -12.19
C ALA A 99 8.59 -7.32 -11.83
N ALA A 100 9.33 -8.45 -11.70
CA ALA A 100 8.88 -9.78 -11.28
C ALA A 100 8.06 -9.75 -10.00
N ASP A 101 8.61 -9.10 -8.98
CA ASP A 101 8.10 -9.13 -7.60
C ASP A 101 7.86 -7.69 -7.07
N GLY A 102 8.01 -6.72 -7.97
CA GLY A 102 8.37 -5.34 -7.66
C GLY A 102 7.30 -4.54 -6.93
N ILE A 103 7.66 -4.10 -5.74
CA ILE A 103 7.02 -3.00 -5.01
C ILE A 103 6.96 -1.76 -5.91
N GLY A 104 5.77 -1.41 -6.41
CA GLY A 104 5.52 -0.17 -7.11
C GLY A 104 5.56 1.04 -6.18
N VAL A 105 6.16 2.14 -6.66
CA VAL A 105 6.34 3.37 -5.88
C VAL A 105 5.77 4.57 -6.63
N TRP A 106 5.00 5.38 -5.91
CA TRP A 106 4.60 6.71 -6.34
C TRP A 106 5.18 7.74 -5.40
N SER A 107 5.80 8.77 -5.98
CA SER A 107 6.39 9.87 -5.23
C SER A 107 5.49 11.11 -5.31
N CYS A 108 5.30 11.75 -4.15
CA CYS A 108 4.74 13.07 -3.99
C CYS A 108 5.72 13.91 -3.13
N GLU A 109 5.47 15.21 -3.01
CA GLU A 109 6.25 16.11 -2.16
C GLU A 109 6.14 15.73 -0.68
N ASP A 110 4.91 15.44 -0.23
CA ASP A 110 4.59 15.23 1.19
C ASP A 110 4.42 13.75 1.57
N TYR A 111 4.37 12.84 0.59
CA TYR A 111 4.17 11.42 0.85
C TYR A 111 4.69 10.50 -0.24
N THR A 112 4.88 9.23 0.15
CA THR A 112 5.25 8.13 -0.76
C THR A 112 4.22 7.02 -0.65
N VAL A 113 3.78 6.51 -1.79
CA VAL A 113 2.89 5.35 -1.87
C VAL A 113 3.69 4.14 -2.33
N VAL A 114 3.49 3.01 -1.66
CA VAL A 114 4.27 1.80 -1.84
C VAL A 114 3.31 0.61 -1.87
N THR A 115 3.37 -0.23 -2.90
CA THR A 115 2.49 -1.40 -3.01
C THR A 115 3.14 -2.69 -2.57
N TYR A 116 2.35 -3.67 -2.13
CA TYR A 116 2.82 -5.07 -2.01
C TYR A 116 4.04 -5.24 -1.09
N VAL A 117 4.08 -4.51 0.02
CA VAL A 117 5.06 -4.78 1.07
C VAL A 117 4.62 -6.02 1.85
N GLY A 118 5.41 -7.08 1.75
CA GLY A 118 5.15 -8.37 2.39
C GLY A 118 6.45 -9.05 2.79
N ASP A 119 6.37 -10.29 3.28
CA ASP A 119 7.50 -11.00 3.88
C ASP A 119 8.68 -11.17 2.91
N GLN A 120 8.39 -11.39 1.62
CA GLN A 120 9.37 -11.59 0.56
C GLN A 120 9.91 -10.28 -0.02
N THR A 121 9.13 -9.20 0.04
CA THR A 121 9.45 -7.90 -0.56
C THR A 121 9.89 -6.86 0.49
N PHE A 122 10.09 -7.28 1.74
CA PHE A 122 10.42 -6.35 2.82
C PHE A 122 11.80 -5.69 2.66
N ALA A 123 12.78 -6.40 2.10
CA ALA A 123 14.15 -5.88 1.92
C ALA A 123 14.21 -4.60 1.07
N PRO A 124 13.59 -4.52 -0.12
CA PRO A 124 13.54 -3.27 -0.88
C PRO A 124 12.74 -2.16 -0.16
N PHE A 125 11.67 -2.51 0.57
CA PHE A 125 10.96 -1.53 1.40
C PHE A 125 11.86 -0.95 2.52
N ARG A 126 12.63 -1.79 3.20
CA ARG A 126 13.64 -1.37 4.19
C ARG A 126 14.65 -0.40 3.56
N ALA A 127 15.15 -0.70 2.36
CA ALA A 127 16.07 0.17 1.65
C ALA A 127 15.45 1.56 1.36
N LEU A 128 14.17 1.62 0.96
CA LEU A 128 13.43 2.88 0.82
C LEU A 128 13.35 3.66 2.13
N MET A 129 12.98 2.99 3.22
CA MET A 129 12.87 3.61 4.55
C MET A 129 14.21 4.08 5.12
N ASN A 130 15.32 3.56 4.59
CA ASN A 130 16.69 3.96 4.93
C ASN A 130 17.29 5.00 3.96
N GLY A 131 16.49 5.52 3.02
CA GLY A 131 16.90 6.60 2.13
C GLY A 131 17.71 6.17 0.90
N GLN A 132 17.82 4.86 0.62
CA GLN A 132 18.60 4.36 -0.52
C GLN A 132 18.00 4.74 -1.88
N TYR A 133 16.73 5.16 -1.90
CA TYR A 133 16.02 5.65 -3.08
C TYR A 133 15.64 7.14 -2.96
N GLY A 134 16.39 7.88 -2.15
CA GLY A 134 16.18 9.30 -1.86
C GLY A 134 15.70 9.56 -0.44
N GLU A 135 15.90 10.78 0.05
CA GLU A 135 15.74 11.12 1.47
C GLU A 135 14.31 11.51 1.89
N ARG A 136 13.40 11.76 0.94
CA ARG A 136 12.03 12.21 1.31
C ARG A 136 11.32 11.20 2.23
N PRO A 137 11.31 9.89 1.94
CA PRO A 137 10.68 8.89 2.82
C PRO A 137 11.25 8.82 4.24
N THR A 138 12.43 9.39 4.49
CA THR A 138 13.08 9.39 5.81
C THR A 138 12.75 10.64 6.63
N ARG A 139 12.08 11.64 6.04
CA ARG A 139 11.74 12.90 6.72
C ARG A 139 10.60 12.67 7.70
N ALA A 140 10.69 13.28 8.88
CA ALA A 140 9.69 13.12 9.94
C ALA A 140 8.30 13.67 9.58
N ASN A 141 8.21 14.57 8.59
CA ASN A 141 6.98 15.16 8.08
C ASN A 141 6.54 14.56 6.73
N HIS A 142 7.04 13.37 6.37
CA HIS A 142 6.71 12.71 5.11
C HIS A 142 5.89 11.45 5.36
N ALA A 143 4.68 11.40 4.81
CA ALA A 143 3.80 10.26 5.05
C ALA A 143 4.19 9.05 4.19
N ILE A 144 3.97 7.85 4.71
CA ILE A 144 4.15 6.59 3.97
C ILE A 144 2.80 5.89 3.88
N ILE A 145 2.38 5.57 2.66
CA ILE A 145 1.10 4.90 2.38
C ILE A 145 1.41 3.53 1.78
N LEU A 146 1.05 2.46 2.46
CA LEU A 146 1.15 1.11 1.94
C LEU A 146 -0.17 0.69 1.33
N VAL A 147 -0.14 0.26 0.07
CA VAL A 147 -1.30 -0.30 -0.62
C VAL A 147 -1.16 -1.81 -0.71
N ASN A 148 -2.17 -2.53 -0.22
CA ASN A 148 -2.21 -3.98 -0.15
C ASN A 148 -0.95 -4.60 0.49
N PRO A 149 -0.54 -4.16 1.70
CA PRO A 149 0.50 -4.87 2.44
C PRO A 149 0.00 -6.28 2.79
N TYR A 150 0.91 -7.27 2.83
CA TYR A 150 0.54 -8.67 3.05
C TYR A 150 1.54 -9.45 3.90
N TRP A 151 2.26 -8.76 4.77
CA TRP A 151 3.16 -9.40 5.73
C TRP A 151 2.38 -10.15 6.82
N SER A 152 2.94 -11.25 7.35
CA SER A 152 2.33 -11.98 8.46
C SER A 152 3.00 -11.64 9.79
N GLU A 153 4.30 -11.83 9.88
CA GLU A 153 5.10 -11.58 11.07
C GLU A 153 6.54 -11.31 10.69
N ALA A 154 7.23 -10.48 11.48
CA ALA A 154 8.63 -10.14 11.21
C ALA A 154 9.56 -11.37 11.17
N ALA A 155 9.17 -12.48 11.81
CA ALA A 155 9.92 -13.74 11.77
C ALA A 155 9.89 -14.43 10.39
N ASN A 156 8.90 -14.13 9.55
CA ASN A 156 8.76 -14.70 8.21
C ASN A 156 9.46 -13.87 7.13
N VAL A 157 10.00 -12.70 7.50
CA VAL A 157 10.78 -11.86 6.61
C VAL A 157 12.15 -12.50 6.33
N GLY A 158 12.43 -12.69 5.04
CA GLY A 158 13.71 -13.18 4.54
C GLY A 158 14.12 -14.56 5.09
N GLN A 159 15.40 -14.89 4.92
CA GLN A 159 15.98 -16.15 5.36
C GLN A 159 16.25 -16.17 6.88
N PRO A 160 16.28 -17.36 7.54
CA PRO A 160 16.48 -17.48 8.98
C PRO A 160 17.71 -16.76 9.55
N TRP A 161 18.77 -16.65 8.76
CA TRP A 161 20.04 -16.01 9.15
C TRP A 161 20.10 -14.50 8.90
N GLN A 162 19.07 -13.89 8.29
CA GLN A 162 19.02 -12.45 8.03
C GLN A 162 18.52 -11.69 9.28
N PHE A 163 19.29 -11.77 10.37
CA PHE A 163 18.88 -11.25 11.68
C PHE A 163 18.56 -9.75 11.66
N GLU A 164 19.42 -8.93 11.06
CA GLU A 164 19.20 -7.48 10.96
C GLU A 164 17.93 -7.12 10.17
N LEU A 165 17.66 -7.85 9.09
CA LEU A 165 16.45 -7.65 8.28
C LEU A 165 15.19 -7.93 9.12
N ARG A 166 15.23 -8.97 9.96
CA ARG A 166 14.14 -9.33 10.87
C ARG A 166 13.98 -8.35 12.03
N GLU A 167 15.07 -7.80 12.56
CA GLU A 167 14.98 -6.73 13.55
C GLU A 167 14.33 -5.47 12.96
N ASP A 168 14.69 -5.09 11.74
CA ASP A 168 14.05 -3.98 11.03
C ASP A 168 12.59 -4.27 10.71
N ALA A 169 12.26 -5.50 10.34
CA ALA A 169 10.88 -5.95 10.20
C ALA A 169 10.09 -5.81 11.50
N ARG A 170 10.65 -6.24 12.64
CA ARG A 170 10.00 -6.06 13.95
C ARG A 170 9.74 -4.59 14.22
N ARG A 171 10.70 -3.70 13.91
CA ARG A 171 10.54 -2.26 14.14
C ARG A 171 9.52 -1.60 13.21
N LEU A 172 9.49 -1.98 11.93
CA LEU A 172 8.65 -1.32 10.93
C LEU A 172 7.26 -1.93 10.80
N MET A 173 7.06 -3.19 11.19
CA MET A 173 5.78 -3.88 11.17
C MET A 173 5.10 -3.92 12.54
N ALA A 174 5.78 -3.50 13.62
CA ALA A 174 5.19 -3.51 14.97
C ALA A 174 3.91 -2.66 15.03
N PRO A 175 2.92 -3.07 15.85
CA PRO A 175 1.76 -2.24 16.15
C PRO A 175 2.12 -0.84 16.68
N SER A 176 3.26 -0.70 17.36
CA SER A 176 3.80 0.57 17.86
C SER A 176 4.33 1.51 16.78
N THR A 177 4.37 1.08 15.52
CA THR A 177 4.79 1.92 14.39
C THR A 177 3.66 2.85 13.90
N ASP A 178 2.54 2.89 14.63
CA ASP A 178 1.37 3.74 14.36
C ASP A 178 0.83 3.61 12.92
N TRP A 179 0.90 2.40 12.32
CA TRP A 179 0.19 2.13 11.07
C TRP A 179 -1.30 2.27 11.28
N ARG A 180 -1.91 3.30 10.68
CA ARG A 180 -3.34 3.54 10.73
C ARG A 180 -4.00 2.92 9.50
N GLY A 181 -5.12 2.23 9.72
CA GLY A 181 -5.98 1.80 8.62
C GLY A 181 -6.56 3.03 7.93
N GLY A 182 -6.07 3.34 6.73
CA GLY A 182 -6.58 4.41 5.88
C GLY A 182 -7.87 3.99 5.19
N TYR A 183 -7.92 2.79 4.63
CA TYR A 183 -9.12 2.22 4.02
C TYR A 183 -9.03 0.70 3.93
N ALA A 184 -10.12 0.00 4.21
CA ALA A 184 -10.30 -1.40 3.85
C ALA A 184 -11.77 -1.63 3.45
N PRO A 185 -12.05 -2.29 2.32
CA PRO A 185 -13.42 -2.60 1.93
C PRO A 185 -14.00 -3.56 2.97
N ARG A 186 -15.07 -3.13 3.66
CA ARG A 186 -15.86 -4.08 4.45
C ARG A 186 -16.60 -4.98 3.48
N PRO A 187 -16.50 -6.32 3.60
CA PRO A 187 -17.39 -7.21 2.86
C PRO A 187 -18.83 -6.78 3.17
N GLY A 188 -19.63 -6.53 2.13
CA GLY A 188 -21.07 -6.44 2.30
C GLY A 188 -21.52 -7.78 2.87
N ARG A 189 -22.17 -7.75 4.04
CA ARG A 189 -22.87 -8.92 4.58
C ARG A 189 -24.02 -9.30 3.67
#